data_AF-A0A7Y6YU45-F1
#
_entry.id   AF-A0A7Y6YU45-F1
#
_cell.length_a   1.000
_cell.length_b   1.000
_cell.length_c   1.000
_cell.angle_alpha   90.00
_cell.angle_beta   90.00
_cell.angle_gamma   90.00
#
_symmetry.space_group_name_H-M   'P 1'
#
loop_
_entity.id
_entity.type
_entity.pdbx_description
1 polymer ?
#
loop_
_entity_poly.entity_id
_entity_poly.type
_entity_poly.pdbx_seq_one_letter_code
_entity_poly.pdbx_strand_id
1 'polypeptide(L)'
;MRAFLFLALMMAALWGSHNSAHASNPFEIKGVYVDVTADNVTEARKQAMREGQNRAFEILLRRLTLKADRDFLPWVEPANQAQYIRDFSIADEKTSAVRYLARLTYHFKPDAIRNLLKARSIPFAETISKPVLVLPLFDDGGQLSLWDEPNPWSAAWSNLSLQNGLVPVVLPLGDLEDISGVSAQQAGALDESALLNMANRYGVNGAVVPRLVVAGRNQAGQPTDVDLIVNRVGGSYAGRTTSLGITRLENEDLMTFLQRVAVVVTEGIEESWKRDNLLQFGVDGVLPVNLTIDGLSEWIDVQKRLSTVAVVRRVELALLSRDTVQLNLHFIGNLDQLIGSLRQVDLDLTVSGESWALVNLAEGNPS
;
A
#
# COMPACT_ATOMS: atom_id res chain seq x y z
N MET A 1 58.14 33.47 -16.44
CA MET A 1 57.49 33.66 -15.12
C MET A 1 56.04 33.27 -15.30
N ARG A 2 55.64 32.12 -14.72
CA ARG A 2 54.47 31.34 -15.14
C ARG A 2 53.19 31.84 -14.47
N ALA A 3 52.16 32.05 -15.28
CA ALA A 3 50.79 32.33 -14.84
C ALA A 3 50.14 31.03 -14.30
N PHE A 4 49.47 31.12 -13.14
CA PHE A 4 48.64 30.05 -12.59
C PHE A 4 47.21 30.60 -12.45
N LEU A 5 46.33 30.16 -13.36
CA LEU A 5 44.87 30.21 -13.20
C LEU A 5 44.45 28.94 -12.43
N PHE A 6 43.85 29.12 -11.26
CA PHE A 6 43.17 28.05 -10.54
C PHE A 6 41.74 27.92 -11.11
N LEU A 7 41.50 26.83 -11.85
CA LEU A 7 40.16 26.40 -12.23
C LEU A 7 39.69 25.38 -11.18
N ALA A 8 38.79 25.80 -10.29
CA ALA A 8 38.13 24.90 -9.34
C ALA A 8 36.95 24.22 -10.06
N LEU A 9 37.13 22.95 -10.42
CA LEU A 9 36.08 22.10 -10.97
C LEU A 9 35.22 21.57 -9.80
N MET A 10 34.04 22.16 -9.61
CA MET A 10 33.07 21.71 -8.61
C MET A 10 32.27 20.54 -9.21
N MET A 11 32.71 19.31 -8.92
CA MET A 11 31.99 18.09 -9.29
C MET A 11 30.81 17.92 -8.32
N ALA A 12 29.64 18.43 -8.68
CA ALA A 12 28.40 18.13 -7.98
C ALA A 12 28.03 16.67 -8.26
N ALA A 13 28.37 15.78 -7.33
CA ALA A 13 27.84 14.43 -7.32
C ALA A 13 26.33 14.52 -7.06
N LEU A 14 25.54 14.37 -8.12
CA LEU A 14 24.13 14.03 -8.04
C LEU A 14 24.03 12.67 -7.35
N TRP A 15 23.90 12.68 -6.03
CA TRP A 15 23.43 11.53 -5.28
C TRP A 15 21.95 11.44 -5.58
N GLY A 16 21.63 10.76 -6.69
CA GLY A 16 20.29 10.25 -6.89
C GLY A 16 19.99 9.37 -5.69
N SER A 17 19.14 9.86 -4.79
CA SER A 17 18.48 9.03 -3.80
C SER A 17 17.66 8.03 -4.59
N HIS A 18 18.26 6.90 -4.96
CA HIS A 18 17.50 5.70 -5.24
C HIS A 18 16.84 5.35 -3.91
N ASN A 19 15.64 5.89 -3.68
CA ASN A 19 14.67 5.26 -2.81
C ASN A 19 14.49 3.87 -3.40
N SER A 20 15.33 2.95 -2.91
CA SER A 20 15.08 1.53 -3.07
C SER A 20 13.71 1.35 -2.45
N ALA A 21 12.70 1.17 -3.30
CA ALA A 21 11.39 0.75 -2.86
C ALA A 21 11.63 -0.57 -2.12
N HIS A 22 11.81 -0.48 -0.81
CA HIS A 22 11.91 -1.65 0.04
C HIS A 22 10.63 -2.43 -0.24
N ALA A 23 10.79 -3.63 -0.80
CA ALA A 23 9.69 -4.55 -1.05
C ALA A 23 8.79 -4.53 0.18
N SER A 24 7.57 -4.03 -0.01
CA SER A 24 6.65 -3.80 1.09
C SER A 24 6.34 -5.15 1.73
N ASN A 25 6.53 -5.24 3.04
CA ASN A 25 6.31 -6.48 3.78
C ASN A 25 4.92 -6.44 4.44
N PRO A 26 4.00 -7.36 4.12
CA PRO A 26 2.66 -7.38 4.72
C PRO A 26 2.70 -7.67 6.22
N PHE A 27 3.80 -8.26 6.71
CA PHE A 27 4.04 -8.61 8.12
C PHE A 27 4.91 -7.58 8.87
N GLU A 28 5.07 -6.37 8.31
CA GLU A 28 5.74 -5.25 8.98
C GLU A 28 4.73 -4.15 9.30
N ILE A 29 4.71 -3.71 10.56
CA ILE A 29 3.89 -2.58 11.02
C ILE A 29 4.82 -1.47 11.51
N LYS A 30 4.77 -0.32 10.81
CA LYS A 30 5.58 0.87 11.08
C LYS A 30 4.78 1.91 11.85
N GLY A 31 5.50 2.81 12.52
CA GLY A 31 4.90 4.06 12.99
C GLY A 31 4.03 3.92 14.24
N VAL A 32 4.16 2.84 15.00
CA VAL A 32 3.37 2.64 16.23
C VAL A 32 3.85 3.61 17.29
N TYR A 33 3.13 4.71 17.44
CA TYR A 33 3.42 5.73 18.44
C TYR A 33 2.96 5.28 19.83
N VAL A 34 3.85 5.43 20.81
CA VAL A 34 3.58 5.18 22.23
C VAL A 34 3.97 6.40 23.03
N ASP A 35 3.17 6.73 24.04
CA ASP A 35 3.36 7.88 24.92
C ASP A 35 2.76 7.57 26.29
N VAL A 36 3.61 7.19 27.23
CA VAL A 36 3.19 6.62 28.51
C VAL A 36 3.86 7.37 29.64
N THR A 37 3.08 7.68 30.67
CA THR A 37 3.59 8.20 31.95
C THR A 37 3.32 7.17 33.06
N ALA A 38 4.29 6.95 33.93
CA ALA A 38 4.20 6.04 35.08
C ALA A 38 5.05 6.57 36.26
N ASP A 39 5.12 5.83 37.37
CA ASP A 39 5.86 6.22 38.57
C ASP A 39 7.35 6.52 38.31
N ASN A 40 7.93 5.87 37.31
CA ASN A 40 9.28 6.13 36.82
C ASN A 40 9.41 5.72 35.35
N VAL A 41 10.48 6.16 34.71
CA VAL A 41 10.78 5.88 33.29
C VAL A 41 10.86 4.39 32.95
N THR A 42 11.32 3.55 33.88
CA THR A 42 11.45 2.10 33.66
C THR A 42 10.08 1.45 33.55
N GLU A 43 9.15 1.77 34.44
CA GLU A 43 7.78 1.30 34.36
C GLU A 43 7.03 1.91 33.16
N ALA A 44 7.25 3.19 32.86
CA ALA A 44 6.68 3.85 31.69
C ALA A 44 7.12 3.15 30.40
N ARG A 45 8.42 2.83 30.26
CA ARG A 45 8.96 2.09 29.11
C ARG A 45 8.36 0.70 29.02
N LYS A 46 8.30 -0.05 30.12
CA LYS A 46 7.73 -1.41 30.15
C LYS A 46 6.26 -1.41 29.73
N GLN A 47 5.48 -0.43 30.18
CA GLN A 47 4.09 -0.27 29.76
C GLN A 47 3.99 0.15 28.29
N ALA A 48 4.81 1.09 27.83
CA ALA A 48 4.86 1.51 26.44
C ALA A 48 5.18 0.36 25.48
N MET A 49 6.11 -0.54 25.85
CA MET A 49 6.40 -1.72 25.02
C MET A 49 5.19 -2.65 24.93
N ARG A 50 4.50 -2.92 26.04
CA ARG A 50 3.29 -3.76 26.05
C ARG A 50 2.17 -3.15 25.20
N GLU A 51 1.92 -1.86 25.35
CA GLU A 51 0.90 -1.13 24.58
C GLU A 51 1.22 -1.14 23.08
N GLY A 52 2.46 -0.77 22.73
CA GLY A 52 2.92 -0.74 21.35
C GLY A 52 2.85 -2.12 20.69
N GLN A 53 3.22 -3.17 21.41
CA GLN A 53 3.12 -4.54 20.93
C GLN A 53 1.68 -4.96 20.65
N ASN A 54 0.77 -4.72 21.60
CA ASN A 54 -0.65 -5.03 21.43
C ASN A 54 -1.25 -4.28 20.25
N ARG A 55 -0.95 -2.98 20.13
CA ARG A 55 -1.43 -2.13 19.03
C ARG A 55 -0.88 -2.59 17.69
N ALA A 56 0.41 -2.93 17.60
CA ALA A 56 1.02 -3.45 16.38
C ALA A 56 0.37 -4.76 15.94
N PHE A 57 0.10 -5.68 16.88
CA PHE A 57 -0.54 -6.95 16.61
C PHE A 57 -1.97 -6.76 16.09
N GLU A 58 -2.75 -5.88 16.71
CA GLU A 58 -4.10 -5.55 16.26
C GLU A 58 -4.10 -4.93 14.85
N ILE A 59 -3.21 -3.97 14.59
CA ILE A 59 -3.07 -3.34 13.26
C ILE A 59 -2.74 -4.41 12.22
N LEU A 60 -1.82 -5.33 12.50
CA LEU A 60 -1.45 -6.41 11.58
C LEU A 60 -2.65 -7.31 11.26
N LEU A 61 -3.37 -7.79 12.29
CA LEU A 61 -4.50 -8.68 12.05
C LEU A 61 -5.58 -7.98 11.20
N ARG A 62 -5.92 -6.73 11.54
CA ARG A 62 -6.88 -5.92 10.78
C ARG A 62 -6.42 -5.64 9.34
N ARG A 63 -5.11 -5.48 9.13
CA ARG A 63 -4.52 -5.32 7.79
C ARG A 63 -4.79 -6.55 6.93
N LEU A 64 -4.52 -7.73 7.46
CA LEU A 64 -4.58 -8.99 6.70
C LEU A 64 -6.02 -9.52 6.52
N THR A 65 -6.96 -9.18 7.40
CA THR A 65 -8.32 -9.75 7.37
C THR A 65 -9.37 -8.79 6.84
N LEU A 66 -10.52 -9.34 6.42
CA LEU A 66 -11.68 -8.56 6.03
C LEU A 66 -12.29 -7.84 7.24
N LYS A 67 -13.03 -6.76 6.97
CA LYS A 67 -13.78 -6.01 7.98
C LYS A 67 -14.84 -6.88 8.67
N ALA A 68 -15.48 -7.77 7.92
CA ALA A 68 -16.50 -8.69 8.43
C ALA A 68 -15.97 -9.67 9.49
N ASP A 69 -14.67 -9.99 9.46
CA ASP A 69 -14.04 -10.95 10.37
C ASP A 69 -13.42 -10.30 11.61
N ARG A 70 -13.44 -8.96 11.72
CA ARG A 70 -12.71 -8.22 12.76
C ARG A 70 -13.16 -8.58 14.18
N ASP A 71 -14.45 -8.85 14.37
CA ASP A 71 -15.01 -9.22 15.69
C ASP A 71 -14.62 -10.64 16.12
N PHE A 72 -14.16 -11.46 15.17
CA PHE A 72 -13.72 -12.85 15.40
C PHE A 72 -12.20 -12.99 15.45
N LEU A 73 -11.46 -11.87 15.38
CA LEU A 73 -10.00 -11.89 15.44
C LEU A 73 -9.52 -12.55 16.73
N PRO A 74 -8.50 -13.41 16.65
CA PRO A 74 -8.00 -14.12 17.82
C PRO A 74 -7.37 -13.12 18.79
N TRP A 75 -7.93 -13.09 20.00
CA TRP A 75 -7.23 -12.46 21.11
C TRP A 75 -6.05 -13.32 21.53
N VAL A 76 -4.85 -12.75 21.45
CA VAL A 76 -3.62 -13.37 21.97
C VAL A 76 -3.17 -12.54 23.16
N GLU A 77 -3.09 -13.18 24.32
CA GLU A 77 -2.61 -12.54 25.53
C GLU A 77 -1.21 -11.93 25.32
N PRO A 78 -0.91 -10.73 25.85
CA PRO A 78 0.36 -10.05 25.58
C PRO A 78 1.61 -10.89 25.89
N ALA A 79 1.54 -11.73 26.93
CA ALA A 79 2.62 -12.65 27.31
C ALA A 79 2.95 -13.68 26.21
N ASN A 80 1.96 -14.03 25.38
CA ASN A 80 2.06 -15.02 24.32
C ASN A 80 2.35 -14.41 22.94
N GLN A 81 2.26 -13.09 22.80
CA GLN A 81 2.43 -12.42 21.50
C GLN A 81 3.89 -12.44 21.00
N ALA A 82 4.88 -12.56 21.90
CA ALA A 82 6.30 -12.62 21.55
C ALA A 82 6.63 -13.76 20.57
N GLN A 83 5.87 -14.87 20.58
CA GLN A 83 6.09 -15.97 19.66
C GLN A 83 5.82 -15.59 18.19
N TYR A 84 4.97 -14.59 17.94
CA TYR A 84 4.60 -14.11 16.61
C TYR A 84 5.51 -12.98 16.10
N ILE A 85 6.35 -12.41 16.97
CA ILE A 85 7.23 -11.29 16.64
C ILE A 85 8.61 -11.85 16.30
N ARG A 86 9.16 -11.42 15.16
CA ARG A 86 10.53 -11.72 14.75
C ARG A 86 11.49 -10.77 15.45
N ASP A 87 11.23 -9.48 15.33
CA ASP A 87 12.02 -8.40 15.90
C ASP A 87 11.19 -7.10 15.95
N PHE A 88 11.73 -6.08 16.63
CA PHE A 88 11.18 -4.74 16.63
C PHE A 88 12.31 -3.70 16.70
N SER A 89 12.03 -2.49 16.22
CA SER A 89 12.97 -1.37 16.29
C SER A 89 12.30 -0.15 16.93
N ILE A 90 13.12 0.66 17.60
CA ILE A 90 12.69 1.90 18.27
C ILE A 90 13.27 3.09 17.51
N ALA A 91 12.44 4.07 17.21
CA ALA A 91 12.80 5.35 16.62
C ALA A 91 12.21 6.50 17.45
N ASP A 92 12.77 7.70 17.32
CA ASP A 92 12.30 8.92 17.98
C ASP A 92 12.11 8.76 19.50
N GLU A 93 12.94 7.94 20.17
CA GLU A 93 12.86 7.67 21.61
C GLU A 93 13.15 8.94 22.41
N LYS A 94 12.22 9.33 23.28
CA LYS A 94 12.41 10.39 24.26
C LYS A 94 11.95 9.93 25.63
N THR A 95 12.72 10.31 26.64
CA THR A 95 12.47 9.93 28.02
C THR A 95 12.56 11.12 28.95
N SER A 96 11.78 11.08 30.03
CA SER A 96 11.89 11.95 31.20
C SER A 96 11.95 11.09 32.47
N ALA A 97 11.84 11.69 33.65
CA ALA A 97 11.81 10.95 34.91
C ALA A 97 10.62 9.97 35.01
N VAL A 98 9.47 10.31 34.39
CA VAL A 98 8.19 9.58 34.53
C VAL A 98 7.52 9.26 33.20
N ARG A 99 8.00 9.82 32.08
CA ARG A 99 7.36 9.69 30.76
C ARG A 99 8.30 9.04 29.75
N TYR A 100 7.74 8.18 28.92
CA TYR A 100 8.41 7.52 27.81
C TYR A 100 7.57 7.72 26.55
N LEU A 101 8.18 8.19 25.47
CA LEU A 101 7.56 8.20 24.16
C LEU A 101 8.52 7.71 23.09
N ALA A 102 7.99 7.03 22.08
CA ALA A 102 8.77 6.51 20.97
C ALA A 102 7.85 6.16 19.79
N ARG A 103 8.48 5.91 18.64
CA ARG A 103 7.86 5.28 17.49
C ARG A 103 8.44 3.87 17.33
N LEU A 104 7.58 2.87 17.27
CA LEU A 104 7.96 1.47 17.19
C LEU A 104 7.63 0.91 15.80
N THR A 105 8.52 0.05 15.29
CA THR A 105 8.27 -0.78 14.12
C THR A 105 8.39 -2.23 14.54
N TYR A 106 7.40 -3.05 14.17
CA TYR A 106 7.37 -4.48 14.49
C TYR A 106 7.42 -5.30 13.21
N HIS A 107 8.27 -6.33 13.21
CA HIS A 107 8.29 -7.36 12.18
C HIS A 107 7.74 -8.66 12.75
N PHE A 108 6.69 -9.18 12.12
CA PHE A 108 6.05 -10.42 12.53
C PHE A 108 6.59 -11.61 11.75
N LYS A 109 6.50 -12.81 12.35
CA LYS A 109 6.82 -14.09 11.72
C LYS A 109 5.65 -14.50 10.82
N PRO A 110 5.81 -14.53 9.49
CA PRO A 110 4.70 -14.80 8.56
C PRO A 110 3.99 -16.13 8.86
N ASP A 111 4.75 -17.21 9.03
CA ASP A 111 4.17 -18.54 9.23
C ASP A 111 3.40 -18.68 10.55
N ALA A 112 3.85 -18.00 11.61
CA ALA A 112 3.15 -18.00 12.89
C ALA A 112 1.79 -17.29 12.77
N ILE A 113 1.74 -16.13 12.09
CA ILE A 113 0.50 -15.39 11.86
C ILE A 113 -0.45 -16.15 10.94
N ARG A 114 0.07 -16.73 9.83
CA ARG A 114 -0.71 -17.58 8.94
C ARG A 114 -1.31 -18.76 9.69
N ASN A 115 -0.53 -19.44 10.54
CA ASN A 115 -1.02 -20.57 11.32
C ASN A 115 -2.08 -20.17 12.34
N LEU A 116 -1.93 -19.00 12.99
CA LEU A 116 -2.95 -18.45 13.89
C LEU A 116 -4.28 -18.20 13.16
N LEU A 117 -4.25 -17.54 12.01
CA LEU A 117 -5.45 -17.22 11.23
C LEU A 117 -6.10 -18.49 10.66
N LYS A 118 -5.30 -19.43 10.13
CA LYS A 118 -5.78 -20.74 9.66
C LYS A 118 -6.41 -21.57 10.77
N ALA A 119 -5.82 -21.62 11.96
CA ALA A 119 -6.35 -22.38 13.09
C ALA A 119 -7.72 -21.86 13.56
N ARG A 120 -8.07 -20.62 13.22
CA ARG A 120 -9.36 -19.99 13.50
C ARG A 120 -10.27 -19.91 12.28
N SER A 121 -9.86 -20.50 11.15
CA SER A 121 -10.60 -20.44 9.88
C SER A 121 -10.91 -19.02 9.42
N ILE A 122 -10.04 -18.06 9.71
CA ILE A 122 -10.22 -16.66 9.31
C ILE A 122 -9.58 -16.45 7.93
N PRO A 123 -10.35 -16.02 6.91
CA PRO A 123 -9.80 -15.66 5.61
C PRO A 123 -8.86 -14.46 5.72
N PHE A 124 -7.77 -14.47 4.95
CA PHE A 124 -6.84 -13.36 4.94
C PHE A 124 -6.15 -13.19 3.59
N ALA A 125 -5.72 -11.96 3.33
CA ALA A 125 -4.92 -11.56 2.20
C ALA A 125 -3.59 -10.99 2.71
N GLU A 126 -2.50 -11.34 2.06
CA GLU A 126 -1.16 -10.80 2.37
C GLU A 126 -0.46 -10.24 1.12
N THR A 127 -1.08 -10.32 -0.06
CA THR A 127 -0.57 -9.69 -1.28
C THR A 127 -0.71 -8.18 -1.15
N ILE A 128 0.40 -7.44 -1.30
CA ILE A 128 0.38 -5.98 -1.39
C ILE A 128 0.18 -5.59 -2.86
N SER A 129 -0.72 -4.65 -3.13
CA SER A 129 -0.92 -4.16 -4.48
C SER A 129 0.23 -3.25 -4.92
N LYS A 130 0.33 -3.03 -6.23
CA LYS A 130 1.00 -1.84 -6.73
C LYS A 130 0.37 -0.57 -6.12
N PRO A 131 1.16 0.48 -5.88
CA PRO A 131 0.60 1.73 -5.38
C PRO A 131 -0.43 2.30 -6.37
N VAL A 132 -1.38 3.06 -5.85
CA VAL A 132 -2.41 3.76 -6.65
C VAL A 132 -2.30 5.26 -6.42
N LEU A 133 -2.44 6.04 -7.50
CA LEU A 133 -2.52 7.49 -7.38
C LEU A 133 -3.93 7.88 -6.95
N VAL A 134 -4.06 8.72 -5.92
CA VAL A 134 -5.35 9.27 -5.51
C VAL A 134 -5.42 10.75 -5.89
N LEU A 135 -6.49 11.14 -6.60
CA LEU A 135 -6.78 12.53 -6.98
C LEU A 135 -8.06 13.01 -6.28
N PRO A 136 -7.96 13.68 -5.12
CA PRO A 136 -9.11 14.15 -4.36
C PRO A 136 -9.86 15.25 -5.09
N LEU A 137 -11.02 14.93 -5.68
CA LEU A 137 -11.85 15.89 -6.39
C LEU A 137 -12.92 16.45 -5.46
N PHE A 138 -12.86 17.73 -5.14
CA PHE A 138 -13.87 18.41 -4.35
C PHE A 138 -14.94 18.97 -5.27
N ASP A 139 -16.21 18.78 -4.93
CA ASP A 139 -17.34 19.30 -5.68
C ASP A 139 -18.28 20.06 -4.76
N ASP A 140 -18.27 21.38 -4.93
CA ASP A 140 -19.11 22.29 -4.18
C ASP A 140 -20.18 22.89 -5.08
N GLY A 141 -21.39 22.32 -5.06
CA GLY A 141 -22.50 22.81 -5.85
C GLY A 141 -22.25 22.79 -7.36
N GLY A 142 -21.45 21.85 -7.86
CA GLY A 142 -21.05 21.74 -9.27
C GLY A 142 -19.73 22.45 -9.59
N GLN A 143 -19.16 23.22 -8.65
CA GLN A 143 -17.82 23.77 -8.80
C GLN A 143 -16.79 22.70 -8.43
N LEU A 144 -16.20 22.09 -9.45
CA LEU A 144 -15.13 21.12 -9.29
C LEU A 144 -13.81 21.83 -8.94
N SER A 145 -13.17 21.37 -7.88
CA SER A 145 -11.84 21.79 -7.48
C SER A 145 -10.93 20.59 -7.24
N LEU A 146 -9.78 20.60 -7.89
CA LEU A 146 -8.74 19.58 -7.76
C LEU A 146 -7.46 20.21 -7.20
N TRP A 147 -7.00 21.29 -7.84
CA TRP A 147 -5.77 21.98 -7.50
C TRP A 147 -5.96 23.34 -6.82
N ASP A 148 -7.17 23.90 -6.87
CA ASP A 148 -7.40 25.25 -6.36
C ASP A 148 -7.23 25.33 -4.84
N GLU A 149 -6.83 26.48 -4.35
CA GLU A 149 -6.81 26.76 -2.92
C GLU A 149 -7.90 27.78 -2.55
N PRO A 150 -8.66 27.54 -1.46
CA PRO A 150 -8.56 26.42 -0.54
C PRO A 150 -9.27 25.14 -1.04
N ASN A 151 -8.60 23.98 -0.92
CA ASN A 151 -9.23 22.66 -1.14
C ASN A 151 -9.21 21.85 0.16
N PRO A 152 -10.31 21.87 0.95
CA PRO A 152 -10.37 21.17 2.23
C PRO A 152 -10.32 19.65 2.08
N TRP A 153 -10.71 19.12 0.92
CA TRP A 153 -10.66 17.69 0.65
C TRP A 153 -9.22 17.20 0.40
N SER A 154 -8.46 17.90 -0.44
CA SER A 154 -7.03 17.64 -0.62
C SER A 154 -6.24 17.78 0.69
N ALA A 155 -6.56 18.81 1.50
CA ALA A 155 -5.97 18.99 2.81
C ALA A 155 -6.28 17.82 3.77
N ALA A 156 -7.49 17.25 3.73
CA ALA A 156 -7.82 16.08 4.53
C ALA A 156 -6.96 14.87 4.15
N TRP A 157 -6.78 14.60 2.85
CA TRP A 157 -5.93 13.52 2.34
C TRP A 157 -4.46 13.68 2.73
N SER A 158 -3.92 14.88 2.61
CA SER A 158 -2.52 15.18 2.93
C SER A 158 -2.18 14.94 4.42
N ASN A 159 -3.18 15.01 5.29
CA ASN A 159 -3.03 14.79 6.73
C ASN A 159 -3.30 13.33 7.17
N LEU A 160 -3.64 12.42 6.24
CA LEU A 160 -3.87 11.02 6.57
C LEU A 160 -2.57 10.25 6.79
N SER A 161 -2.57 9.40 7.81
CA SER A 161 -1.54 8.37 7.98
C SER A 161 -1.85 7.15 7.11
N LEU A 162 -1.38 7.16 5.85
CA LEU A 162 -1.60 6.11 4.84
C LEU A 162 -0.64 4.90 5.00
N GLN A 163 -0.13 4.66 6.21
CA GLN A 163 0.84 3.60 6.48
C GLN A 163 0.15 2.26 6.75
N ASN A 164 0.87 1.16 6.51
CA ASN A 164 0.48 -0.21 6.90
C ASN A 164 -0.76 -0.79 6.19
N GLY A 165 -1.23 -0.20 5.09
CA GLY A 165 -2.25 -0.82 4.24
C GLY A 165 -1.69 -1.89 3.29
N LEU A 166 -2.53 -2.76 2.75
CA LEU A 166 -2.19 -3.65 1.62
C LEU A 166 -2.29 -2.95 0.25
N VAL A 167 -2.88 -1.75 0.20
CA VAL A 167 -2.92 -0.92 -1.01
C VAL A 167 -2.18 0.38 -0.72
N PRO A 168 -0.92 0.53 -1.15
CA PRO A 168 -0.18 1.77 -0.99
C PRO A 168 -0.86 2.90 -1.77
N VAL A 169 -0.99 4.06 -1.16
CA VAL A 169 -1.60 5.24 -1.77
C VAL A 169 -0.53 6.30 -2.01
N VAL A 170 -0.52 6.85 -3.21
CA VAL A 170 0.32 7.98 -3.62
C VAL A 170 -0.60 9.18 -3.85
N LEU A 171 -0.19 10.34 -3.36
CA LEU A 171 -0.86 11.61 -3.64
C LEU A 171 0.00 12.45 -4.58
N PRO A 172 -0.62 13.23 -5.49
CA PRO A 172 0.12 14.17 -6.30
C PRO A 172 0.75 15.27 -5.43
N LEU A 173 1.87 15.81 -5.89
CA LEU A 173 2.57 16.92 -5.25
C LEU A 173 1.81 18.24 -5.41
N GLY A 174 1.01 18.36 -6.49
CA GLY A 174 0.32 19.59 -6.84
C GLY A 174 1.26 20.63 -7.46
N ASP A 175 2.33 20.19 -8.13
CA ASP A 175 3.24 21.08 -8.85
C ASP A 175 2.65 21.57 -10.18
N LEU A 176 3.37 22.45 -10.87
CA LEU A 176 2.88 23.01 -12.14
C LEU A 176 2.66 21.92 -13.22
N GLU A 177 3.47 20.85 -13.20
CA GLU A 177 3.34 19.76 -14.15
C GLU A 177 2.07 18.96 -13.88
N ASP A 178 1.77 18.67 -12.61
CA ASP A 178 0.52 18.03 -12.18
C ASP A 178 -0.71 18.87 -12.57
N ILE A 179 -0.66 20.18 -12.30
CA ILE A 179 -1.74 21.12 -12.61
C ILE A 179 -2.00 21.18 -14.12
N SER A 180 -0.94 21.15 -14.93
CA SER A 180 -1.06 21.15 -16.39
C SER A 180 -1.46 19.79 -16.97
N GLY A 181 -1.21 18.69 -16.24
CA GLY A 181 -1.43 17.33 -16.70
C GLY A 181 -2.89 16.88 -16.65
N VAL A 182 -3.64 17.29 -15.62
CA VAL A 182 -5.04 16.91 -15.43
C VAL A 182 -5.85 18.06 -14.87
N SER A 183 -6.87 18.55 -15.58
CA SER A 183 -7.81 19.53 -15.03
C SER A 183 -8.86 18.88 -14.10
N ALA A 184 -9.51 19.68 -13.24
CA ALA A 184 -10.61 19.22 -12.40
C ALA A 184 -11.77 18.63 -13.24
N GLN A 185 -12.05 19.21 -14.40
CA GLN A 185 -13.07 18.73 -15.34
C GLN A 185 -12.70 17.39 -15.97
N GLN A 186 -11.43 17.21 -16.38
CA GLN A 186 -10.95 15.92 -16.88
C GLN A 186 -11.01 14.83 -15.80
N ALA A 187 -10.61 15.14 -14.57
CA ALA A 187 -10.74 14.21 -13.45
C ALA A 187 -12.21 13.85 -13.17
N GLY A 188 -13.11 14.84 -13.17
CA GLY A 188 -14.55 14.63 -12.96
C GLY A 188 -15.23 13.84 -14.09
N ALA A 189 -14.76 13.99 -15.33
CA ALA A 189 -15.19 13.24 -16.49
C ALA A 189 -14.54 11.85 -16.62
N LEU A 190 -13.60 11.51 -15.72
CA LEU A 190 -12.80 10.29 -15.76
C LEU A 190 -12.06 10.12 -17.09
N ASP A 191 -11.43 11.19 -17.59
CA ASP A 191 -10.57 11.13 -18.77
C ASP A 191 -9.43 10.15 -18.54
N GLU A 192 -9.57 8.95 -19.11
CA GLU A 192 -8.66 7.84 -18.87
C GLU A 192 -7.24 8.16 -19.34
N SER A 193 -7.11 8.88 -20.46
CA SER A 193 -5.80 9.26 -20.99
C SER A 193 -5.05 10.21 -20.06
N ALA A 194 -5.74 11.24 -19.56
CA ALA A 194 -5.16 12.22 -18.64
C ALA A 194 -4.79 11.56 -17.30
N LEU A 195 -5.68 10.74 -16.75
CA LEU A 195 -5.48 10.06 -15.47
C LEU A 195 -4.38 9.00 -15.52
N LEU A 196 -4.25 8.24 -16.62
CA LEU A 196 -3.19 7.25 -16.79
C LEU A 196 -1.83 7.91 -17.04
N ASN A 197 -1.78 9.00 -17.82
CA ASN A 197 -0.54 9.78 -17.99
C ASN A 197 -0.04 10.32 -16.64
N MET A 198 -0.97 10.81 -15.82
CA MET A 198 -0.68 11.24 -14.46
C MET A 198 -0.22 10.09 -13.56
N ALA A 199 -0.88 8.93 -13.61
CA ALA A 199 -0.46 7.74 -12.86
C ALA A 199 0.98 7.32 -13.26
N ASN A 200 1.28 7.28 -14.56
CA ASN A 200 2.59 6.93 -15.09
C ASN A 200 3.70 7.89 -14.60
N ARG A 201 3.41 9.20 -14.52
CA ARG A 201 4.34 10.20 -13.96
C ARG A 201 4.76 9.85 -12.53
N TYR A 202 3.83 9.30 -11.74
CA TYR A 202 4.07 8.86 -10.37
C TYR A 202 4.60 7.42 -10.27
N GLY A 203 4.88 6.77 -11.40
CA GLY A 203 5.37 5.39 -11.45
C GLY A 203 4.34 4.37 -10.98
N VAL A 204 3.04 4.68 -11.15
CA VAL A 204 1.94 3.81 -10.74
C VAL A 204 1.01 3.48 -11.91
N ASN A 205 0.31 2.35 -11.83
CA ASN A 205 -0.41 1.79 -12.98
C ASN A 205 -1.92 2.07 -12.96
N GLY A 206 -2.37 2.97 -12.08
CA GLY A 206 -3.79 3.31 -11.94
C GLY A 206 -4.01 4.51 -11.05
N ALA A 207 -5.18 5.12 -11.22
CA ALA A 207 -5.64 6.28 -10.50
C ALA A 207 -7.02 6.02 -9.86
N VAL A 208 -7.24 6.63 -8.71
CA VAL A 208 -8.52 6.65 -8.00
C VAL A 208 -8.94 8.11 -7.86
N VAL A 209 -10.14 8.43 -8.30
CA VAL A 209 -10.74 9.76 -8.17
C VAL A 209 -11.86 9.68 -7.12
N PRO A 210 -11.56 9.93 -5.84
CA PRO A 210 -12.60 10.11 -4.84
C PRO A 210 -13.19 11.52 -4.94
N ARG A 211 -14.35 11.61 -5.60
CA ARG A 211 -15.14 12.84 -5.70
C ARG A 211 -16.00 12.99 -4.45
N LEU A 212 -15.82 14.08 -3.74
CA LEU A 212 -16.62 14.45 -2.58
C LEU A 212 -17.57 15.58 -2.99
N VAL A 213 -18.86 15.29 -3.04
CA VAL A 213 -19.93 16.23 -3.40
C VAL A 213 -20.57 16.75 -2.12
N VAL A 214 -20.62 18.08 -1.94
CA VAL A 214 -21.31 18.68 -0.78
C VAL A 214 -22.83 18.60 -0.99
N ALA A 215 -23.50 17.83 -0.13
CA ALA A 215 -24.94 17.61 -0.19
C ALA A 215 -25.74 18.47 0.82
N GLY A 216 -25.10 18.89 1.92
CA GLY A 216 -25.73 19.67 2.99
C GLY A 216 -24.76 20.58 3.73
N ARG A 217 -25.27 21.68 4.29
CA ARG A 217 -24.49 22.65 5.07
C ARG A 217 -25.20 23.09 6.34
N ASN A 218 -24.41 23.47 7.35
CA ASN A 218 -24.91 24.13 8.56
C ASN A 218 -25.14 25.63 8.33
N GLN A 219 -25.65 26.32 9.36
CA GLN A 219 -25.90 27.78 9.32
C GLN A 219 -24.64 28.62 9.13
N ALA A 220 -23.46 28.09 9.51
CA ALA A 220 -22.17 28.73 9.27
C ALA A 220 -21.61 28.44 7.87
N GLY A 221 -22.37 27.75 7.01
CA GLY A 221 -21.98 27.42 5.65
C GLY A 221 -20.96 26.28 5.56
N GLN A 222 -20.71 25.50 6.60
CA GLN A 222 -19.80 24.35 6.53
C GLN A 222 -20.52 23.08 6.08
N PRO A 223 -19.86 22.19 5.31
CA PRO A 223 -20.42 20.88 4.95
C PRO A 223 -20.85 20.07 6.18
N THR A 224 -22.07 19.53 6.11
CA THR A 224 -22.65 18.59 7.09
C THR A 224 -22.92 17.22 6.48
N ASP A 225 -23.23 17.19 5.18
CA ASP A 225 -23.57 15.97 4.45
C ASP A 225 -22.79 15.97 3.16
N VAL A 226 -22.17 14.83 2.85
CA VAL A 226 -21.37 14.66 1.64
C VAL A 226 -21.74 13.36 0.95
N ASP A 227 -21.82 13.39 -0.38
CA ASP A 227 -21.90 12.20 -1.21
C ASP A 227 -20.50 11.91 -1.77
N LEU A 228 -19.98 10.75 -1.41
CA LEU A 228 -18.68 10.27 -1.86
C LEU A 228 -18.87 9.34 -3.06
N ILE A 229 -18.28 9.70 -4.20
CA ILE A 229 -18.25 8.89 -5.42
C ILE A 229 -16.80 8.52 -5.71
N VAL A 230 -16.46 7.24 -5.59
CA VAL A 230 -15.10 6.73 -5.83
C VAL A 230 -15.07 6.00 -7.16
N ASN A 231 -14.28 6.54 -8.10
CA ASN A 231 -14.04 5.93 -9.41
C ASN A 231 -12.59 5.48 -9.52
N ARG A 232 -12.35 4.40 -10.28
CA ARG A 232 -11.01 3.86 -10.54
C ARG A 232 -10.76 3.75 -12.03
N VAL A 233 -9.55 4.13 -12.43
CA VAL A 233 -9.06 4.11 -13.79
C VAL A 233 -7.73 3.37 -13.82
N GLY A 234 -7.55 2.49 -14.81
CA GLY A 234 -6.39 1.61 -14.88
C GLY A 234 -6.38 0.49 -13.83
N GLY A 235 -5.44 -0.43 -14.02
CA GLY A 235 -5.27 -1.63 -13.20
C GLY A 235 -6.47 -2.59 -13.21
N SER A 236 -6.45 -3.58 -12.32
CA SER A 236 -7.47 -4.65 -12.25
C SER A 236 -8.86 -4.18 -11.81
N TYR A 237 -9.03 -2.90 -11.48
CA TYR A 237 -10.26 -2.35 -10.88
C TYR A 237 -10.91 -1.23 -11.69
N ALA A 238 -10.47 -1.01 -12.93
CA ALA A 238 -11.02 0.01 -13.81
C ALA A 238 -12.55 -0.13 -13.96
N GLY A 239 -13.28 0.99 -13.92
CA GLY A 239 -14.72 1.04 -14.14
C GLY A 239 -15.60 0.64 -12.94
N ARG A 240 -15.03 0.27 -11.78
CA ARG A 240 -15.81 0.08 -10.54
C ARG A 240 -16.10 1.42 -9.86
N THR A 241 -17.38 1.76 -9.74
CA THR A 241 -17.85 2.93 -8.98
C THR A 241 -18.41 2.52 -7.62
N THR A 242 -18.10 3.28 -6.58
CA THR A 242 -18.71 3.15 -5.25
C THR A 242 -19.28 4.49 -4.83
N SER A 243 -20.53 4.51 -4.35
CA SER A 243 -21.20 5.72 -3.87
C SER A 243 -21.71 5.53 -2.44
N LEU A 244 -21.43 6.50 -1.56
CA LEU A 244 -21.79 6.48 -0.15
C LEU A 244 -22.15 7.90 0.32
N GLY A 245 -23.32 8.06 0.95
CA GLY A 245 -23.67 9.28 1.69
C GLY A 245 -23.11 9.24 3.11
N ILE A 246 -22.48 10.32 3.56
CA ILE A 246 -21.86 10.41 4.89
C ILE A 246 -22.24 11.73 5.54
N THR A 247 -22.80 11.63 6.75
CA THR A 247 -23.15 12.78 7.59
C THR A 247 -22.06 13.03 8.65
N ARG A 248 -21.81 14.30 8.93
CA ARG A 248 -20.93 14.80 9.98
C ARG A 248 -21.55 14.53 11.34
N LEU A 249 -20.75 14.03 12.28
CA LEU A 249 -21.20 13.74 13.63
C LEU A 249 -21.43 15.03 14.42
N GLU A 250 -22.25 14.95 15.46
CA GLU A 250 -22.45 16.07 16.38
C GLU A 250 -21.13 16.48 17.04
N ASN A 251 -20.82 17.79 17.05
CA ASN A 251 -19.59 18.37 17.58
C ASN A 251 -18.27 17.93 16.90
N GLU A 252 -18.33 17.20 15.78
CA GLU A 252 -17.14 16.89 14.97
C GLU A 252 -16.71 18.16 14.23
N ASP A 253 -15.42 18.51 14.21
CA ASP A 253 -14.94 19.62 13.38
C ASP A 253 -14.85 19.22 11.90
N LEU A 254 -14.77 20.20 11.00
CA LEU A 254 -14.81 19.95 9.55
C LEU A 254 -13.61 19.11 9.08
N MET A 255 -12.41 19.33 9.62
CA MET A 255 -11.22 18.61 9.19
C MET A 255 -11.28 17.16 9.66
N THR A 256 -11.68 16.91 10.92
CA THR A 256 -11.90 15.54 11.43
C THR A 256 -12.96 14.80 10.62
N PHE A 257 -14.06 15.48 10.26
CA PHE A 257 -15.08 14.92 9.39
C PHE A 257 -14.52 14.49 8.02
N LEU A 258 -13.80 15.39 7.34
CA LEU A 258 -13.22 15.08 6.02
C LEU A 258 -12.14 14.01 6.12
N GLN A 259 -11.28 14.02 7.14
CA GLN A 259 -10.31 12.94 7.37
C GLN A 259 -11.01 11.60 7.55
N ARG A 260 -12.11 11.55 8.32
CA ARG A 260 -12.91 10.33 8.47
C ARG A 260 -13.49 9.86 7.14
N VAL A 261 -14.00 10.77 6.29
CA VAL A 261 -14.49 10.44 4.95
C VAL A 261 -13.36 9.88 4.07
N ALA A 262 -12.16 10.44 4.15
CA ALA A 262 -11.02 9.93 3.40
C ALA A 262 -10.53 8.56 3.89
N VAL A 263 -10.57 8.31 5.21
CA VAL A 263 -10.35 6.97 5.79
C VAL A 263 -11.36 5.97 5.21
N VAL A 264 -12.64 6.32 5.08
CA VAL A 264 -13.65 5.45 4.47
C VAL A 264 -13.29 5.08 3.02
N VAL A 265 -12.75 6.02 2.23
CA VAL A 265 -12.26 5.72 0.87
C VAL A 265 -11.14 4.68 0.93
N THR A 266 -10.12 4.92 1.76
CA THR A 266 -8.96 4.02 1.85
C THR A 266 -9.35 2.62 2.35
N GLU A 267 -10.20 2.53 3.37
CA GLU A 267 -10.74 1.25 3.86
C GLU A 267 -11.51 0.53 2.74
N GLY A 268 -12.32 1.24 1.95
CA GLY A 268 -13.08 0.64 0.85
C GLY A 268 -12.22 0.12 -0.30
N ILE A 269 -11.14 0.83 -0.64
CA ILE A 269 -10.13 0.36 -1.59
C ILE A 269 -9.45 -0.90 -1.06
N GLU A 270 -8.99 -0.87 0.19
CA GLU A 270 -8.26 -1.97 0.79
C GLU A 270 -9.14 -3.20 1.00
N GLU A 271 -10.40 -3.03 1.42
CA GLU A 271 -11.36 -4.13 1.60
C GLU A 271 -11.67 -4.83 0.27
N SER A 272 -11.82 -4.06 -0.82
CA SER A 272 -12.01 -4.62 -2.16
C SER A 272 -10.79 -5.40 -2.62
N TRP A 273 -9.59 -4.88 -2.36
CA TRP A 273 -8.33 -5.57 -2.65
C TRP A 273 -8.20 -6.88 -1.87
N LYS A 274 -8.48 -6.86 -0.56
CA LYS A 274 -8.43 -8.05 0.29
C LYS A 274 -9.35 -9.15 -0.19
N ARG A 275 -10.61 -8.81 -0.53
CA ARG A 275 -11.60 -9.78 -1.00
C ARG A 275 -11.16 -10.50 -2.27
N ASP A 276 -10.54 -9.76 -3.19
CA ASP A 276 -10.10 -10.32 -4.48
C ASP A 276 -8.76 -11.10 -4.34
N ASN A 277 -8.03 -10.92 -3.22
CA ASN A 277 -6.73 -11.55 -2.96
C ASN A 277 -6.73 -12.48 -1.72
N LEU A 278 -7.89 -12.97 -1.27
CA LEU A 278 -7.96 -13.92 -0.17
C LEU A 278 -7.20 -15.21 -0.52
N LEU A 279 -6.33 -15.65 0.37
CA LEU A 279 -5.62 -16.91 0.18
C LEU A 279 -6.58 -18.10 0.30
N GLN A 280 -6.61 -18.91 -0.75
CA GLN A 280 -7.42 -20.13 -0.80
C GLN A 280 -6.54 -21.33 -0.44
N PHE A 281 -6.68 -21.80 0.79
CA PHE A 281 -5.94 -22.97 1.28
C PHE A 281 -6.63 -24.27 0.86
N GLY A 282 -5.84 -25.30 0.56
CA GLY A 282 -6.34 -26.64 0.19
C GLY A 282 -6.52 -26.86 -1.33
N VAL A 283 -6.27 -25.84 -2.14
CA VAL A 283 -6.05 -25.97 -3.59
C VAL A 283 -4.58 -25.70 -3.83
N ASP A 284 -3.80 -26.75 -4.03
CA ASP A 284 -2.38 -26.66 -4.36
C ASP A 284 -2.20 -27.01 -5.84
N GLY A 285 -1.44 -26.18 -6.56
CA GLY A 285 -1.14 -26.35 -7.96
C GLY A 285 0.37 -26.35 -8.21
N VAL A 286 0.79 -27.05 -9.27
CA VAL A 286 2.16 -26.97 -9.80
C VAL A 286 2.07 -26.51 -11.24
N LEU A 287 2.74 -25.41 -11.57
CA LEU A 287 2.79 -24.86 -12.92
C LEU A 287 4.24 -24.87 -13.43
N PRO A 288 4.58 -25.70 -14.44
CA PRO A 288 5.84 -25.58 -15.13
C PRO A 288 5.83 -24.31 -15.99
N VAL A 289 6.85 -23.48 -15.83
CA VAL A 289 7.00 -22.21 -16.57
C VAL A 289 8.41 -22.07 -17.12
N ASN A 290 8.51 -21.49 -18.31
CA ASN A 290 9.76 -21.11 -18.94
C ASN A 290 9.96 -19.60 -18.78
N LEU A 291 11.16 -19.18 -18.41
CA LEU A 291 11.56 -17.78 -18.32
C LEU A 291 12.77 -17.59 -19.22
N THR A 292 12.67 -16.70 -20.20
CA THR A 292 13.83 -16.20 -20.95
C THR A 292 14.53 -15.16 -20.08
N ILE A 293 15.86 -15.23 -20.01
CA ILE A 293 16.69 -14.27 -19.27
C ILE A 293 17.80 -13.72 -20.15
N ASP A 294 18.16 -12.46 -19.97
CA ASP A 294 19.34 -11.85 -20.60
C ASP A 294 20.64 -12.18 -19.84
N GLY A 295 20.52 -12.57 -18.57
CA GLY A 295 21.64 -13.02 -17.75
C GLY A 295 21.26 -13.42 -16.34
N LEU A 296 22.27 -13.89 -15.59
CA LEU A 296 22.06 -14.42 -14.23
C LEU A 296 21.50 -13.37 -13.25
N SER A 297 21.84 -12.09 -13.44
CA SER A 297 21.31 -10.99 -12.60
C SER A 297 19.80 -10.89 -12.69
N GLU A 298 19.24 -11.01 -13.90
CA GLU A 298 17.81 -10.96 -14.12
C GLU A 298 17.11 -12.14 -13.43
N TRP A 299 17.68 -13.34 -13.53
CA TRP A 299 17.18 -14.51 -12.80
C TRP A 299 17.14 -14.26 -11.29
N ILE A 300 18.21 -13.69 -10.71
CA ILE A 300 18.26 -13.38 -9.27
C ILE A 300 17.15 -12.38 -8.89
N ASP A 301 16.90 -11.38 -9.73
CA ASP A 301 15.85 -10.39 -9.51
C ASP A 301 14.44 -10.98 -9.61
N VAL A 302 14.20 -11.86 -10.59
CA VAL A 302 12.93 -12.59 -10.73
C VAL A 302 12.73 -13.54 -9.55
N GLN A 303 13.76 -14.28 -9.15
CA GLN A 303 13.71 -15.18 -7.99
C GLN A 303 13.36 -14.42 -6.71
N LYS A 304 13.99 -13.24 -6.50
CA LYS A 304 13.69 -12.37 -5.36
C LYS A 304 12.23 -11.90 -5.39
N ARG A 305 11.72 -11.47 -6.54
CA ARG A 305 10.31 -11.05 -6.71
C ARG A 305 9.35 -12.22 -6.45
N LEU A 306 9.59 -13.39 -7.04
CA LEU A 306 8.79 -14.59 -6.80
C LEU A 306 8.72 -14.97 -5.32
N SER A 307 9.82 -14.79 -4.56
CA SER A 307 9.84 -15.08 -3.12
C SER A 307 8.92 -14.18 -2.28
N THR A 308 8.50 -13.03 -2.82
CA THR A 308 7.57 -12.10 -2.18
C THR A 308 6.11 -12.39 -2.52
N VAL A 309 5.84 -13.28 -3.47
CA VAL A 309 4.49 -13.62 -3.92
C VAL A 309 3.85 -14.61 -2.95
N ALA A 310 2.91 -14.11 -2.15
CA ALA A 310 2.20 -14.86 -1.10
C ALA A 310 1.66 -16.23 -1.52
N VAL A 311 1.09 -16.28 -2.73
CA VAL A 311 0.46 -17.49 -3.29
C VAL A 311 1.49 -18.51 -3.76
N VAL A 312 2.73 -18.10 -4.06
CA VAL A 312 3.82 -19.00 -4.46
C VAL A 312 4.47 -19.58 -3.19
N ARG A 313 4.30 -20.88 -2.99
CA ARG A 313 4.83 -21.60 -1.82
C ARG A 313 6.25 -22.07 -2.02
N ARG A 314 6.57 -22.49 -3.24
CA ARG A 314 7.89 -23.00 -3.59
C ARG A 314 8.17 -22.72 -5.06
N VAL A 315 9.36 -22.23 -5.33
CA VAL A 315 9.91 -22.17 -6.68
C VAL A 315 10.96 -23.26 -6.76
N GLU A 316 10.75 -24.22 -7.64
CA GLU A 316 11.67 -25.32 -7.87
C GLU A 316 12.35 -25.14 -9.22
N LEU A 317 13.68 -25.02 -9.21
CA LEU A 317 14.48 -24.84 -10.40
C LEU A 317 14.67 -26.19 -11.10
N ALA A 318 14.09 -26.35 -12.28
CA ALA A 318 14.24 -27.55 -13.09
C ALA A 318 15.45 -27.47 -14.02
N LEU A 319 15.69 -26.30 -14.63
CA LEU A 319 16.81 -26.05 -15.53
C LEU A 319 17.27 -24.60 -15.40
N LEU A 320 18.59 -24.39 -15.43
CA LEU A 320 19.21 -23.07 -15.56
C LEU A 320 20.25 -23.11 -16.68
N SER A 321 19.99 -22.33 -17.74
CA SER A 321 20.87 -22.13 -18.88
C SER A 321 21.29 -20.66 -18.96
N ARG A 322 22.06 -20.29 -19.99
CA ARG A 322 22.54 -18.90 -20.19
C ARG A 322 21.40 -17.91 -20.47
N ASP A 323 20.37 -18.36 -21.18
CA ASP A 323 19.28 -17.55 -21.71
C ASP A 323 17.89 -18.03 -21.29
N THR A 324 17.81 -19.17 -20.61
CA THR A 324 16.55 -19.84 -20.29
C THR A 324 16.59 -20.44 -18.89
N VAL A 325 15.51 -20.25 -18.14
CA VAL A 325 15.26 -20.86 -16.84
C VAL A 325 13.94 -21.62 -16.91
N GLN A 326 13.93 -22.87 -16.45
CA GLN A 326 12.70 -23.65 -16.30
C GLN A 326 12.40 -23.82 -14.82
N LEU A 327 11.16 -23.52 -14.43
CA LEU A 327 10.72 -23.49 -13.04
C LEU A 327 9.44 -24.30 -12.89
N ASN A 328 9.30 -24.97 -11.76
CA ASN A 328 8.02 -25.45 -11.27
C ASN A 328 7.55 -24.52 -10.15
N LEU A 329 6.49 -23.76 -10.42
CA LEU A 329 5.85 -22.90 -9.44
C LEU A 329 4.82 -23.73 -8.66
N HIS A 330 5.09 -23.97 -7.38
CA HIS A 330 4.12 -24.54 -6.46
C HIS A 330 3.34 -23.39 -5.83
N PHE A 331 2.03 -23.34 -6.03
CA PHE A 331 1.19 -22.24 -5.58
C PHE A 331 -0.10 -22.72 -4.93
N ILE A 332 -0.70 -21.84 -4.14
CA ILE A 332 -2.03 -22.03 -3.56
C ILE A 332 -3.08 -21.21 -4.31
N GLY A 333 -4.30 -21.74 -4.39
CA GLY A 333 -5.42 -21.10 -5.05
C GLY A 333 -5.50 -21.44 -6.54
N ASN A 334 -6.16 -20.58 -7.31
CA ASN A 334 -6.37 -20.78 -8.74
C ASN A 334 -5.36 -20.00 -9.60
N LEU A 335 -5.35 -20.30 -10.90
CA LEU A 335 -4.42 -19.68 -11.85
C LEU A 335 -4.62 -18.17 -11.98
N ASP A 336 -5.86 -17.68 -11.99
CA ASP A 336 -6.17 -16.24 -12.08
C ASP A 336 -5.59 -15.46 -10.89
N GLN A 337 -5.65 -16.04 -9.69
CA GLN A 337 -5.07 -15.46 -8.48
C GLN A 337 -3.53 -15.46 -8.53
N LEU A 338 -2.93 -16.54 -9.05
CA LEU A 338 -1.48 -16.59 -9.30
C LEU A 338 -1.05 -15.47 -10.24
N ILE A 339 -1.71 -15.35 -11.40
CA ILE A 339 -1.47 -14.30 -12.40
C ILE A 339 -1.63 -12.91 -11.77
N GLY A 340 -2.74 -12.67 -11.06
CA GLY A 340 -3.01 -11.40 -10.39
C GLY A 340 -1.94 -11.01 -9.37
N SER A 341 -1.42 -11.99 -8.62
CA SER A 341 -0.37 -11.78 -7.60
C SER A 341 1.00 -11.55 -8.23
N LEU A 342 1.35 -12.28 -9.30
CA LEU A 342 2.59 -12.08 -10.06
C LEU A 342 2.65 -10.67 -10.66
N ARG A 343 1.52 -10.18 -11.18
CA ARG A 343 1.43 -8.82 -11.76
C ARG A 343 1.69 -7.71 -10.75
N GLN A 344 1.53 -7.98 -9.45
CA GLN A 344 1.88 -7.01 -8.41
C GLN A 344 3.39 -6.83 -8.23
N VAL A 345 4.18 -7.79 -8.69
CA VAL A 345 5.65 -7.79 -8.62
C VAL A 345 6.30 -7.71 -10.00
N ASP A 346 5.59 -7.15 -10.99
CA ASP A 346 6.07 -6.98 -12.37
C ASP A 346 6.45 -8.30 -13.05
N LEU A 347 5.73 -9.38 -12.73
CA LEU A 347 5.82 -10.66 -13.42
C LEU A 347 4.45 -10.99 -14.02
N ASP A 348 4.42 -11.67 -15.17
CA ASP A 348 3.18 -12.18 -15.74
C ASP A 348 3.34 -13.59 -16.29
N LEU A 349 2.23 -14.29 -16.47
CA LEU A 349 2.20 -15.59 -17.15
C LEU A 349 1.49 -15.43 -18.48
N THR A 350 2.18 -15.81 -19.54
CA THR A 350 1.64 -15.84 -20.91
C THR A 350 1.70 -17.27 -21.45
N VAL A 351 0.81 -17.58 -22.39
CA VAL A 351 0.83 -18.88 -23.08
C VAL A 351 1.75 -18.75 -24.29
N SER A 352 2.79 -19.58 -24.35
CA SER A 352 3.72 -19.66 -25.47
C SER A 352 3.68 -21.07 -26.06
N GLY A 353 2.91 -21.23 -27.14
CA GLY A 353 2.63 -22.55 -27.72
C GLY A 353 1.84 -23.43 -26.76
N GLU A 354 2.40 -24.57 -26.37
CA GLU A 354 1.80 -25.53 -25.42
C GLU A 354 2.32 -25.34 -23.98
N SER A 355 3.17 -24.34 -23.73
CA SER A 355 3.81 -24.10 -22.43
C SER A 355 3.49 -22.73 -21.86
N TRP A 356 3.62 -22.59 -20.54
CA TRP A 356 3.54 -21.31 -19.87
C TRP A 356 4.90 -20.61 -19.89
N ALA A 357 4.89 -19.32 -20.22
CA ALA A 357 6.05 -18.45 -20.14
C ALA A 357 5.86 -17.44 -19.00
N LEU A 358 6.83 -17.37 -18.09
CA LEU A 358 6.94 -16.30 -17.12
C LEU A 358 7.65 -15.12 -17.80
N VAL A 359 7.04 -13.95 -17.76
CA VAL A 359 7.54 -12.74 -18.43
C VAL A 359 7.84 -11.67 -17.38
N ASN A 360 8.97 -11.01 -17.52
CA ASN A 360 9.37 -9.87 -16.71
C ASN A 360 8.79 -8.57 -17.30
N LEU A 361 7.79 -7.99 -16.63
CA LEU A 361 7.12 -6.76 -17.09
C LEU A 361 7.96 -5.50 -16.85
N ALA A 362 8.93 -5.56 -15.94
CA ALA A 362 9.81 -4.42 -15.65
C ALA A 362 10.69 -4.04 -16.85
N GLU A 363 10.86 -4.95 -17.80
CA GLU A 363 11.62 -4.74 -19.04
C GLU A 363 10.73 -4.39 -20.25
N GLY A 364 9.43 -4.23 -20.04
CA GLY A 364 8.44 -3.95 -21.07
C GLY A 364 8.38 -2.49 -21.52
N ASN A 365 9.42 -2.01 -22.21
CA ASN A 365 9.20 -1.30 -23.46
C ASN A 365 10.41 -1.44 -24.42
N PRO A 366 10.61 -2.59 -25.07
CA PRO A 366 11.28 -2.60 -26.36
C PRO A 366 10.23 -2.28 -27.42
N SER A 367 10.29 -1.03 -27.89
CA SER A 367 9.86 -0.49 -29.19
C SER A 367 8.86 -1.28 -30.04
#